data_AF-A0A2I0TGN6-F1
#
_entry.id   AF-A0A2I0TGN6-F1
#
_cell.length_a   1.000
_cell.length_b   1.000
_cell.length_c   1.000
_cell.angle_alpha   90.00
_cell.angle_beta   90.00
_cell.angle_gamma   90.00
#
_symmetry.space_group_name_H-M   'P 1'
#
loop_
_entity.id
_entity.type
_entity.pdbx_description
1 polymer ?
#
loop_
_entity_poly.entity_id
_entity_poly.type
_entity_poly.pdbx_seq_one_letter_code
_entity_poly.pdbx_strand_id
1 'polypeptide(L)'
;MSGRSGKKKMSKLSRSSRAGVIFPVGRMMRYLKKGTYKYRIGVGAPVYMAAVIEYLAAEILELAGNAARDNKKGRIAPRHILLAVANDEELNQVPVYVSVRENKQKDNEKEGASNSTSEDGPGDGFTILSSKSLVPGQKSSGLAAKFVIHCHIPQWGSDKCEEQLEETIKNCLTAAEDKKLKSVAFPPFPSGRNCFPKQTAAQVTLRAISTHFDGTSSSSLKNIYFLLFDSESIGIYVQEMAKLDTK
;
A
#
# COMPACT_ATOMS: atom_id res chain seq x y z
N MET A 1 -4.47 -68.88 0.24
CA MET A 1 -5.31 -67.67 0.02
C MET A 1 -5.41 -66.93 1.35
N SER A 2 -4.80 -65.76 1.49
CA SER A 2 -5.00 -64.89 2.67
C SER A 2 -5.37 -63.49 2.19
N GLY A 3 -6.67 -63.20 2.23
CA GLY A 3 -7.23 -61.90 1.87
C GLY A 3 -6.88 -60.85 2.91
N ARG A 4 -5.99 -59.91 2.56
CA ARG A 4 -5.69 -58.75 3.37
C ARG A 4 -6.70 -57.65 3.02
N SER A 5 -7.81 -57.60 3.75
CA SER A 5 -8.81 -56.55 3.65
C SER A 5 -8.21 -55.20 4.06
N GLY A 6 -7.93 -54.35 3.06
CA GLY A 6 -7.46 -52.98 3.29
C GLY A 6 -8.54 -52.16 3.97
N LYS A 7 -8.35 -51.82 5.24
CA LYS A 7 -9.18 -50.83 5.96
C LYS A 7 -9.21 -49.52 5.16
N LYS A 8 -10.38 -49.11 4.66
CA LYS A 8 -10.61 -47.79 4.06
C LYS A 8 -10.15 -46.72 5.08
N LYS A 9 -9.12 -45.95 4.75
CA LYS A 9 -8.71 -44.76 5.53
C LYS A 9 -9.88 -43.78 5.52
N MET A 10 -10.56 -43.60 6.66
CA MET A 10 -11.49 -42.49 6.86
C MET A 10 -10.76 -41.17 6.59
N SER A 11 -11.31 -40.32 5.71
CA SER A 11 -10.71 -39.02 5.43
C SER A 11 -10.75 -38.17 6.70
N LYS A 12 -9.61 -37.60 7.08
CA LYS A 12 -9.55 -36.70 8.22
C LYS A 12 -10.25 -35.40 7.84
N LEU A 13 -11.35 -35.09 8.53
CA LEU A 13 -12.01 -33.78 8.46
C LEU A 13 -10.99 -32.67 8.72
N SER A 14 -11.00 -31.65 7.86
CA SER A 14 -10.08 -30.51 7.99
C SER A 14 -10.49 -29.62 9.18
N ARG A 15 -9.53 -28.89 9.75
CA ARG A 15 -9.81 -27.94 10.83
C ARG A 15 -10.74 -26.80 10.38
N SER A 16 -10.65 -26.36 9.13
CA SER A 16 -11.57 -25.38 8.54
C SER A 16 -12.99 -25.93 8.46
N SER A 17 -13.16 -27.15 7.94
CA SER A 17 -14.47 -27.80 7.85
C SER A 17 -15.12 -28.02 9.22
N ARG A 18 -14.33 -28.36 10.25
CA ARG A 18 -14.83 -28.47 11.63
C ARG A 18 -15.23 -27.13 12.24
N ALA A 19 -14.57 -26.04 11.83
CA ALA A 19 -14.83 -24.69 12.31
C ALA A 19 -15.91 -23.96 11.50
N GLY A 20 -16.43 -24.55 10.41
CA GLY A 20 -17.47 -23.93 9.59
C GLY A 20 -16.98 -22.74 8.76
N VAL A 21 -15.68 -22.63 8.49
CA VAL A 21 -15.08 -21.52 7.73
C VAL A 21 -14.47 -22.02 6.42
N ILE A 22 -14.54 -21.21 5.38
CA ILE A 22 -13.88 -21.44 4.08
C ILE A 22 -12.37 -21.18 4.20
N PHE A 23 -11.96 -20.18 4.97
CA PHE A 23 -10.58 -19.78 5.12
C PHE A 23 -9.72 -20.85 5.82
N PRO A 24 -8.42 -20.95 5.46
CA PRO A 24 -7.59 -22.10 5.83
C PRO A 24 -7.02 -22.00 7.25
N VAL A 25 -7.79 -22.41 8.27
CA VAL A 25 -7.39 -22.49 9.69
C VAL A 25 -6.02 -23.17 9.89
N GLY A 26 -5.78 -24.26 9.16
CA GLY A 26 -4.52 -24.99 9.27
C GLY A 26 -3.29 -24.19 8.81
N ARG A 27 -3.48 -23.37 7.77
CA ARG A 27 -2.45 -22.48 7.22
C ARG A 27 -2.24 -21.27 8.14
N MET A 28 -3.32 -20.70 8.67
CA MET A 28 -3.27 -19.62 9.66
C MET A 28 -2.44 -20.01 10.88
N MET A 29 -2.64 -21.22 11.42
CA MET A 29 -1.83 -21.73 12.54
C MET A 29 -0.33 -21.77 12.21
N ARG A 30 0.02 -22.17 10.98
CA ARG A 30 1.42 -22.22 10.53
C ARG A 30 2.01 -20.82 10.42
N TYR A 31 1.24 -19.85 9.91
CA TYR A 31 1.68 -18.45 9.82
C TYR A 31 1.86 -17.80 11.19
N LEU A 32 0.91 -18.01 12.11
CA LEU A 32 1.04 -17.57 13.50
C LEU A 32 2.32 -18.12 14.13
N LYS A 33 2.57 -19.44 14.02
CA LYS A 33 3.80 -20.05 14.57
C LYS A 33 5.08 -19.52 13.96
N LYS A 34 5.08 -19.23 12.66
CA LYS A 34 6.26 -18.69 11.96
C LYS A 34 6.59 -17.26 12.43
N GLY A 35 5.58 -16.46 12.77
CA GLY A 35 5.77 -15.09 13.24
C GLY A 35 5.97 -14.92 14.75
N THR A 36 5.57 -15.90 15.58
CA THR A 36 5.56 -15.76 17.04
C THR A 36 6.20 -16.97 17.75
N TYR A 37 7.46 -17.26 17.41
CA TYR A 37 8.21 -18.43 17.92
C TYR A 37 8.28 -18.53 19.46
N LYS A 38 8.18 -17.40 20.17
CA LYS A 38 8.20 -17.34 21.64
C LYS A 38 6.87 -17.73 22.31
N TYR A 39 5.75 -17.68 21.59
CA TYR A 39 4.41 -17.82 22.17
C TYR A 39 3.78 -19.18 21.88
N ARG A 40 3.12 -19.76 22.88
CA ARG A 40 2.23 -20.92 22.67
C ARG A 40 0.92 -20.41 22.08
N ILE A 41 0.58 -20.91 20.89
CA ILE A 41 -0.66 -20.54 20.21
C ILE A 41 -1.73 -21.58 20.51
N GLY A 42 -2.81 -21.15 21.18
CA GLY A 42 -3.99 -21.97 21.43
C GLY A 42 -4.70 -22.34 20.13
N VAL A 43 -5.42 -23.47 20.13
CA VAL A 43 -6.13 -23.98 18.93
C VAL A 43 -7.25 -23.05 18.45
N GLY A 44 -7.78 -22.20 19.33
CA GLY A 44 -8.81 -21.21 19.00
C GLY A 44 -8.29 -20.00 18.22
N ALA A 45 -7.05 -19.57 18.43
CA ALA A 45 -6.47 -18.40 17.77
C ALA A 45 -6.50 -18.47 16.23
N PRO A 46 -6.07 -19.56 15.55
CA PRO A 46 -6.16 -19.65 14.10
C PRO A 46 -7.59 -19.81 13.58
N VAL A 47 -8.53 -20.29 14.42
CA VAL A 47 -9.95 -20.37 14.07
C VAL A 47 -10.56 -18.98 14.09
N TYR A 48 -10.32 -18.22 15.15
CA TYR A 48 -10.76 -16.84 15.31
C TYR A 48 -10.23 -15.96 14.17
N MET A 49 -8.92 -16.02 13.89
CA MET A 49 -8.33 -15.27 12.78
C MET A 49 -8.93 -15.64 11.42
N ALA A 50 -9.17 -16.94 11.17
CA ALA A 50 -9.78 -17.36 9.91
C ALA A 50 -11.21 -16.81 9.77
N ALA A 51 -12.01 -16.87 10.83
CA ALA A 51 -13.37 -16.36 10.84
C ALA A 51 -13.43 -14.85 10.63
N VAL A 52 -12.59 -14.07 11.34
CA VAL A 52 -12.56 -12.61 11.22
C VAL A 52 -12.12 -12.18 9.81
N ILE A 53 -11.07 -12.80 9.27
CA ILE A 53 -10.61 -12.46 7.91
C ILE A 53 -11.66 -12.86 6.86
N GLU A 54 -12.35 -13.98 7.05
CA GLU A 54 -13.43 -14.41 6.17
C GLU A 54 -14.61 -13.43 6.21
N TYR A 55 -14.99 -12.97 7.40
CA TYR A 55 -16.03 -11.94 7.58
C TYR A 55 -15.65 -10.65 6.84
N LEU A 56 -14.45 -10.11 7.09
CA LEU A 56 -13.99 -8.88 6.42
C LEU A 56 -13.91 -9.04 4.90
N ALA A 57 -13.48 -10.21 4.41
CA ALA A 57 -13.44 -10.49 2.98
C ALA A 57 -14.85 -10.58 2.38
N ALA A 58 -15.81 -11.16 3.09
CA ALA A 58 -17.21 -11.22 2.67
C ALA A 58 -17.82 -9.82 2.57
N GLU A 59 -17.63 -8.98 3.59
CA GLU A 59 -18.14 -7.61 3.64
C GLU A 59 -17.64 -6.77 2.45
N ILE A 60 -16.32 -6.78 2.22
CA ILE A 60 -15.71 -6.06 1.09
C ILE A 60 -16.25 -6.58 -0.25
N LEU A 61 -16.44 -7.90 -0.39
CA LEU A 61 -16.96 -8.49 -1.63
C LEU A 61 -18.45 -8.20 -1.85
N GLU A 62 -19.24 -8.09 -0.78
CA GLU A 62 -20.65 -7.70 -0.84
C GLU A 62 -20.79 -6.27 -1.37
N LEU A 63 -20.10 -5.32 -0.74
CA LEU A 63 -20.08 -3.92 -1.17
C LEU A 63 -19.50 -3.76 -2.58
N ALA A 64 -18.41 -4.47 -2.91
CA ALA A 64 -17.82 -4.45 -4.24
C ALA A 64 -18.74 -5.11 -5.30
N GLY A 65 -19.53 -6.10 -4.90
CA GLY A 65 -20.56 -6.72 -5.73
C GLY A 65 -21.68 -5.75 -6.07
N ASN A 66 -22.15 -4.98 -5.08
CA ASN A 66 -23.13 -3.91 -5.27
C ASN A 66 -22.59 -2.83 -6.21
N ALA A 67 -21.37 -2.35 -5.95
CA ALA A 67 -20.70 -1.38 -6.82
C ALA A 67 -20.48 -1.90 -8.26
N ALA A 68 -20.26 -3.21 -8.44
CA ALA A 68 -20.17 -3.81 -9.78
C ALA A 68 -21.53 -3.81 -10.49
N ARG A 69 -22.60 -4.17 -9.76
CA ARG A 69 -23.97 -4.22 -10.26
C ARG A 69 -24.47 -2.84 -10.66
N ASP A 70 -24.17 -1.81 -9.86
CA ASP A 70 -24.53 -0.41 -10.15
C ASP A 70 -23.83 0.09 -11.42
N ASN A 71 -22.60 -0.36 -11.64
CA ASN A 71 -21.85 -0.12 -12.87
C ASN A 71 -22.27 -1.04 -14.04
N LYS A 72 -23.36 -1.81 -13.89
CA LYS A 72 -23.89 -2.77 -14.88
C LYS A 72 -22.87 -3.81 -15.34
N LYS A 73 -21.91 -4.17 -14.48
CA LYS A 73 -20.90 -5.19 -14.75
C LYS A 73 -21.14 -6.43 -13.89
N GLY A 74 -21.17 -7.61 -14.54
CA GLY A 74 -21.25 -8.90 -13.83
C GLY A 74 -19.93 -9.38 -13.22
N ARG A 75 -18.83 -8.63 -13.39
CA ARG A 75 -17.51 -8.95 -12.86
C ARG A 75 -17.06 -7.87 -11.88
N ILE A 76 -16.69 -8.28 -10.67
CA ILE A 76 -16.03 -7.39 -9.71
C ILE A 76 -14.64 -7.05 -10.25
N ALA A 77 -14.39 -5.75 -10.42
CA ALA A 77 -13.13 -5.20 -10.86
C ALA A 77 -12.46 -4.44 -9.70
N PRO A 78 -11.14 -4.19 -9.77
CA PRO A 78 -10.42 -3.45 -8.74
C PRO A 78 -11.09 -2.10 -8.40
N ARG A 79 -11.64 -1.39 -9.39
CA ARG A 79 -12.44 -0.16 -9.20
C ARG A 79 -13.64 -0.33 -8.27
N HIS A 80 -14.36 -1.46 -8.36
CA HIS A 80 -15.54 -1.69 -7.52
C HIS A 80 -15.16 -1.92 -6.06
N ILE A 81 -14.00 -2.54 -5.81
CA ILE A 81 -13.44 -2.68 -4.46
C ILE A 81 -13.05 -1.30 -3.90
N LEU A 82 -12.45 -0.44 -4.73
CA LEU A 82 -12.10 0.91 -4.30
C LEU A 82 -13.35 1.73 -3.94
N LEU A 83 -14.39 1.68 -4.77
CA LEU A 83 -15.65 2.36 -4.49
C LEU A 83 -16.32 1.84 -3.22
N ALA A 84 -16.30 0.52 -3.01
CA ALA A 84 -16.84 -0.11 -1.81
C ALA A 84 -16.14 0.36 -0.54
N VAL A 85 -14.80 0.40 -0.53
CA VAL A 85 -14.01 0.83 0.63
C VAL A 85 -14.12 2.34 0.88
N ALA A 86 -14.13 3.15 -0.19
CA ALA A 86 -14.15 4.61 -0.06
C ALA A 86 -15.49 5.16 0.43
N ASN A 87 -16.60 4.49 0.09
CA ASN A 87 -17.95 4.93 0.45
C ASN A 87 -18.43 4.36 1.80
N ASP A 88 -17.68 3.46 2.42
CA ASP A 88 -18.04 2.85 3.70
C ASP A 88 -17.25 3.51 4.84
N GLU A 89 -17.98 4.06 5.82
CA GLU A 89 -17.37 4.84 6.90
C GLU A 89 -16.44 4.03 7.79
N GLU A 90 -16.71 2.73 7.97
CA GLU A 90 -15.92 1.85 8.83
C GLU A 90 -14.68 1.32 8.09
N LEU A 91 -14.83 0.88 6.83
CA LEU A 91 -13.74 0.39 6.00
C LEU A 91 -12.77 1.50 5.58
N ASN A 92 -13.26 2.73 5.36
CA ASN A 92 -12.40 3.87 5.08
C ASN A 92 -11.54 4.27 6.30
N GLN A 93 -11.96 3.90 7.51
CA GLN A 93 -11.19 4.10 8.74
C GLN A 93 -10.17 2.99 9.02
N VAL A 94 -10.31 1.81 8.41
CA VAL A 94 -9.28 0.77 8.48
C VAL A 94 -8.19 1.14 7.48
N PRO A 95 -6.97 1.53 7.89
CA PRO A 95 -5.91 1.91 6.96
C PRO A 95 -5.33 0.65 6.30
N VAL A 96 -6.09 0.07 5.37
CA VAL A 96 -5.61 -0.96 4.45
C VAL A 96 -5.00 -0.21 3.27
N TYR A 97 -3.67 -0.15 3.20
CA TYR A 97 -2.97 0.30 1.99
C TYR A 97 -3.25 -0.70 0.85
N VAL A 98 -4.41 -0.57 0.19
CA VAL A 98 -4.77 -1.35 -1.01
C VAL A 98 -4.35 -0.55 -2.23
N SER A 99 -3.22 -0.92 -2.85
CA SER A 99 -2.88 -0.45 -4.19
C SER A 99 -3.68 -1.27 -5.21
N VAL A 100 -4.78 -0.69 -5.67
CA VAL A 100 -5.71 -1.26 -6.64
C VAL A 100 -5.15 -1.02 -8.06
N ARG A 101 -4.76 -2.08 -8.78
CA ARG A 101 -4.27 -2.00 -10.17
C ARG A 101 -5.43 -2.03 -11.16
N GLU A 102 -5.66 -0.96 -11.91
CA GLU A 102 -6.50 -1.02 -13.11
C GLU A 102 -5.66 -1.44 -14.34
N ASN A 103 -6.02 -2.58 -14.95
CA ASN A 103 -5.64 -2.86 -16.32
C ASN A 103 -6.59 -2.09 -17.23
N LYS A 104 -6.11 -1.01 -17.87
CA LYS A 104 -6.87 -0.31 -18.91
C LYS A 104 -7.10 -1.25 -20.09
N GLN A 105 -8.36 -1.57 -20.37
CA GLN A 105 -8.81 -2.14 -21.63
C GLN A 105 -9.13 -0.96 -22.56
N LYS A 106 -8.50 -0.93 -23.74
CA LYS A 106 -8.75 0.08 -24.78
C LYS A 106 -10.10 -0.22 -25.43
N ASP A 107 -11.08 0.66 -25.23
CA ASP A 107 -12.23 0.75 -26.12
C ASP A 107 -12.09 2.04 -26.93
N ASN A 108 -12.09 1.88 -28.25
CA ASN A 108 -12.07 2.94 -29.24
C ASN A 108 -13.45 3.58 -29.34
N GLU A 109 -13.54 4.90 -29.29
CA GLU A 109 -14.56 5.66 -30.01
C GLU A 109 -13.99 7.06 -30.37
N LYS A 110 -14.21 7.46 -31.62
CA LYS A 110 -13.74 8.70 -32.25
C LYS A 110 -14.80 9.80 -32.14
N GLU A 111 -14.31 11.04 -32.28
CA GLU A 111 -14.95 12.35 -32.54
C GLU A 111 -14.83 13.31 -31.34
N GLY A 112 -14.31 14.54 -31.44
CA GLY A 112 -13.68 15.33 -32.50
C GLY A 112 -13.26 16.71 -31.93
N ALA A 113 -12.10 17.24 -32.36
CA ALA A 113 -11.56 18.64 -32.31
C ALA A 113 -11.72 19.49 -31.01
N SER A 114 -10.74 20.23 -30.47
CA SER A 114 -9.60 20.97 -31.05
C SER A 114 -8.63 21.50 -29.98
N ASN A 115 -7.35 21.61 -30.37
CA ASN A 115 -6.30 22.57 -29.99
C ASN A 115 -5.46 22.48 -28.68
N SER A 116 -4.20 22.07 -28.90
CA SER A 116 -2.91 22.65 -28.47
C SER A 116 -2.61 22.86 -26.98
N THR A 117 -1.63 22.11 -26.43
CA THR A 117 -0.23 22.53 -26.19
C THR A 117 0.59 21.38 -25.57
N SER A 118 1.83 21.19 -26.06
CA SER A 118 2.93 20.32 -25.59
C SER A 118 2.65 19.30 -24.46
N GLU A 119 2.46 18.04 -24.83
CA GLU A 119 2.42 16.90 -23.91
C GLU A 119 3.84 16.40 -23.57
N ASP A 120 4.38 16.86 -22.44
CA ASP A 120 5.41 16.09 -21.69
C ASP A 120 4.68 15.16 -20.71
N GLY A 121 4.29 13.98 -21.19
CA GLY A 121 3.61 12.96 -20.40
C GLY A 121 4.50 12.33 -19.32
N PRO A 122 3.93 11.74 -18.24
CA PRO A 122 4.68 11.19 -17.11
C PRO A 122 5.27 9.81 -17.46
N GLY A 123 6.24 9.79 -18.36
CA GLY A 123 6.91 8.59 -18.86
C GLY A 123 8.24 8.34 -18.15
N ASP A 124 8.20 8.02 -16.84
CA ASP A 124 9.26 7.31 -16.07
C ASP A 124 9.05 7.50 -14.53
N GLY A 125 7.81 7.44 -14.05
CA GLY A 125 7.44 7.62 -12.62
C GLY A 125 7.88 6.49 -11.69
N PHE A 126 7.83 6.70 -10.36
CA PHE A 126 8.03 5.70 -9.30
C PHE A 126 7.15 6.01 -8.08
N THR A 127 6.81 5.04 -7.21
CA THR A 127 6.04 5.30 -5.96
C THR A 127 6.73 4.68 -4.73
N ILE A 128 7.02 5.49 -3.71
CA ILE A 128 7.41 5.03 -2.37
C ILE A 128 6.15 4.50 -1.68
N LEU A 129 6.19 3.34 -1.03
CA LEU A 129 5.06 2.85 -0.25
C LEU A 129 5.53 2.61 1.17
N SER A 130 4.92 3.32 2.13
CA SER A 130 5.09 3.02 3.55
C SER A 130 4.55 1.62 3.82
N SER A 131 5.39 0.71 4.30
CA SER A 131 4.97 -0.61 4.73
C SER A 131 5.74 -0.97 5.98
N LYS A 132 5.02 -1.30 7.07
CA LYS A 132 5.60 -1.99 8.21
C LYS A 132 6.04 -3.37 7.72
N SER A 133 7.35 -3.52 7.51
CA SER A 133 8.06 -4.75 7.14
C SER A 133 8.12 -5.08 5.63
N LEU A 134 9.33 -4.95 5.07
CA LEU A 134 10.05 -5.87 4.17
C LEU A 134 10.87 -5.14 3.07
N VAL A 135 12.10 -5.62 2.93
CA VAL A 135 13.20 -5.41 1.96
C VAL A 135 13.04 -4.34 0.86
N PRO A 136 13.98 -3.36 0.76
CA PRO A 136 14.03 -2.41 -0.35
C PRO A 136 14.26 -3.08 -1.72
N GLY A 137 13.56 -2.59 -2.76
CA GLY A 137 14.01 -2.78 -4.15
C GLY A 137 13.36 -3.91 -4.95
N GLN A 138 12.08 -4.24 -4.73
CA GLN A 138 11.37 -5.15 -5.63
C GLN A 138 10.93 -4.47 -6.93
N LYS A 139 11.20 -5.11 -8.07
CA LYS A 139 10.70 -4.69 -9.39
C LYS A 139 9.17 -4.74 -9.39
N SER A 140 8.50 -3.61 -9.61
CA SER A 140 7.04 -3.55 -9.65
C SER A 140 6.54 -4.08 -10.99
N SER A 141 6.12 -5.34 -11.02
CA SER A 141 5.44 -5.91 -12.18
C SER A 141 4.05 -5.31 -12.32
N GLY A 142 3.78 -4.51 -13.36
CA GLY A 142 2.43 -3.98 -13.66
C GLY A 142 2.08 -2.61 -13.05
N LEU A 143 3.08 -1.83 -12.64
CA LEU A 143 2.94 -0.39 -12.39
C LEU A 143 3.76 0.37 -13.44
N ALA A 144 3.39 1.61 -13.75
CA ALA A 144 4.27 2.52 -14.50
C ALA A 144 5.59 2.77 -13.75
N ALA A 145 5.52 2.70 -12.41
CA ALA A 145 6.68 2.63 -11.53
C ALA A 145 7.59 1.44 -11.85
N LYS A 146 8.91 1.69 -11.92
CA LYS A 146 9.91 0.63 -12.14
C LYS A 146 10.20 -0.19 -10.88
N PHE A 147 10.14 0.42 -9.70
CA PHE A 147 10.21 -0.32 -8.43
C PHE A 147 9.27 0.30 -7.39
N VAL A 148 9.29 -0.29 -6.19
CA VAL A 148 8.73 0.28 -4.97
C VAL A 148 9.82 0.31 -3.90
N ILE A 149 9.99 1.48 -3.26
CA ILE A 149 10.89 1.65 -2.11
C ILE A 149 10.02 1.56 -0.87
N HIS A 150 10.31 0.54 -0.08
CA HIS A 150 9.72 0.36 1.24
C HIS A 150 10.62 1.04 2.26
N CYS A 151 10.01 1.85 3.12
CA CYS A 151 10.69 2.53 4.21
C CYS A 151 9.93 2.35 5.52
N HIS A 152 10.67 2.32 6.62
CA HIS A 152 10.12 2.28 7.97
C HIS A 152 10.08 3.70 8.53
N ILE A 153 8.90 4.30 8.50
CA ILE A 153 8.67 5.64 9.05
C ILE A 153 8.64 5.54 10.59
N PRO A 154 9.35 6.42 11.33
CA PRO A 154 9.30 6.43 12.78
C PRO A 154 7.90 6.75 13.31
N GLN A 155 7.68 6.52 14.60
CA GLN A 155 6.43 6.92 15.27
C GLN A 155 6.56 8.34 15.80
N TRP A 156 5.48 9.11 15.71
CA TRP A 156 5.45 10.43 16.32
C TRP A 156 5.47 10.33 17.84
N GLY A 157 6.23 11.21 18.49
CA GLY A 157 6.36 11.26 19.94
C GLY A 157 7.45 10.35 20.52
N SER A 158 8.18 9.58 19.70
CA SER A 158 9.42 8.93 20.14
C SER A 158 10.60 9.89 20.13
N ASP A 159 11.64 9.57 20.90
CA ASP A 159 12.87 10.35 20.93
C ASP A 159 13.43 10.52 19.52
N LYS A 160 13.73 11.78 19.15
CA LYS A 160 14.32 12.15 17.86
C LYS A 160 13.54 11.68 16.62
N CYS A 161 12.21 11.53 16.75
CA CYS A 161 11.38 11.05 15.63
C CYS A 161 11.49 11.92 14.37
N GLU A 162 11.66 13.24 14.47
CA GLU A 162 11.90 14.12 13.31
C GLU A 162 13.23 13.87 12.62
N GLU A 163 14.33 13.65 13.37
CA GLU A 163 15.64 13.30 12.81
C GLU A 163 15.57 11.95 12.10
N GLN A 164 14.88 10.98 12.71
CA GLN A 164 14.66 9.66 12.11
C GLN A 164 13.80 9.73 10.84
N LEU A 165 12.82 10.65 10.80
CA LEU A 165 11.99 10.86 9.62
C LEU A 165 12.84 11.46 8.50
N GLU A 166 13.64 12.47 8.80
CA GLU A 166 14.60 13.07 7.87
C GLU A 166 15.57 12.02 7.29
N GLU A 167 16.14 11.16 8.14
CA GLU A 167 16.99 10.04 7.71
C GLU A 167 16.24 9.04 6.82
N THR A 168 14.97 8.75 7.16
CA THR A 168 14.12 7.87 6.34
C THR A 168 13.93 8.42 4.92
N ILE A 169 13.74 9.73 4.78
CA ILE A 169 13.59 10.37 3.48
C ILE A 169 14.90 10.35 2.70
N LYS A 170 16.04 10.66 3.33
CA LYS A 170 17.36 10.55 2.70
C LYS A 170 17.64 9.14 2.19
N ASN A 171 17.37 8.12 3.02
CA ASN A 171 17.50 6.71 2.63
C ASN A 171 16.62 6.34 1.43
N CYS A 172 15.42 6.92 1.31
CA CYS A 172 14.56 6.71 0.14
C CYS A 172 15.17 7.32 -1.12
N LEU A 173 15.73 8.53 -1.04
CA LEU A 173 16.39 9.19 -2.16
C LEU A 173 17.62 8.42 -2.63
N THR A 174 18.49 8.02 -1.69
CA THR A 174 19.67 7.19 -1.99
C THR A 174 19.26 5.88 -2.65
N ALA A 175 18.24 5.19 -2.15
CA ALA A 175 17.75 3.95 -2.74
C ALA A 175 17.22 4.14 -4.17
N ALA A 176 16.63 5.30 -4.48
CA ALA A 176 16.18 5.63 -5.82
C ALA A 176 17.37 5.94 -6.76
N GLU A 177 18.39 6.63 -6.26
CA GLU A 177 19.61 6.97 -6.99
C GLU A 177 20.47 5.74 -7.30
N ASP A 178 20.56 4.79 -6.38
CA ASP A 178 21.24 3.50 -6.59
C ASP A 178 20.65 2.73 -7.78
N LYS A 179 19.36 2.93 -8.04
CA LYS A 179 18.64 2.36 -9.19
C LYS A 179 18.64 3.28 -10.42
N LYS A 180 19.37 4.40 -10.37
CA LYS A 180 19.49 5.41 -11.43
C LYS A 180 18.14 5.91 -11.92
N LEU A 181 17.20 6.12 -11.00
CA LEU A 181 15.87 6.60 -11.32
C LEU A 181 15.90 8.09 -11.60
N LYS A 182 15.08 8.53 -12.56
CA LYS A 182 14.93 9.96 -12.90
C LYS A 182 13.85 10.65 -12.07
N SER A 183 12.94 9.88 -11.48
CA SER A 183 11.88 10.42 -10.67
C SER A 183 11.51 9.51 -9.50
N VAL A 184 10.97 10.12 -8.46
CA VAL A 184 10.46 9.45 -7.27
C VAL A 184 9.19 10.16 -6.79
N ALA A 185 8.24 9.39 -6.25
CA ALA A 185 7.02 9.97 -5.70
C ALA A 185 6.81 9.52 -4.25
N PHE A 186 6.49 10.47 -3.38
CA PHE A 186 6.16 10.26 -1.97
C PHE A 186 4.62 10.30 -1.81
N PRO A 187 4.00 9.22 -1.31
CA PRO A 187 2.57 9.20 -1.01
C PRO A 187 2.27 10.05 0.24
N PRO A 188 0.98 10.28 0.56
CA PRO A 188 0.60 10.91 1.81
C PRO A 188 1.22 10.17 3.01
N PHE A 189 1.68 10.93 4.00
CA PHE A 189 2.13 10.33 5.25
C PHE A 189 0.95 9.73 6.03
N PRO A 190 1.17 8.65 6.79
CA PRO A 190 0.14 8.10 7.67
C PRO A 190 -0.40 9.18 8.61
N SER A 191 -1.72 9.20 8.79
CA SER A 191 -2.43 10.10 9.71
C SER A 191 -3.16 9.31 10.80
N GLY A 192 -3.28 9.87 12.00
CA GLY A 192 -3.98 9.24 13.13
C GLY A 192 -3.18 9.30 14.44
N ARG A 193 -3.54 8.43 15.40
CA ARG A 193 -2.84 8.35 16.70
C ARG A 193 -1.37 7.98 16.49
N ASN A 194 -0.46 8.68 17.17
CA ASN A 194 1.00 8.52 17.09
C ASN A 194 1.57 8.69 15.66
N CYS A 195 0.90 9.47 14.81
CA CYS A 195 1.38 9.86 13.49
C CYS A 195 1.87 11.31 13.50
N PHE A 196 2.75 11.65 12.57
CA PHE A 196 3.28 13.01 12.46
C PHE A 196 2.14 13.98 12.11
N PRO A 197 2.09 15.17 12.76
CA PRO A 197 1.26 16.26 12.27
C PRO A 197 1.60 16.57 10.81
N LYS A 198 0.59 16.84 9.98
CA LYS A 198 0.76 17.08 8.54
C LYS A 198 1.81 18.16 8.25
N GLN A 199 1.77 19.24 9.03
CA GLN A 199 2.72 20.35 8.89
C GLN A 199 4.15 19.93 9.21
N THR A 200 4.38 19.25 10.33
CA THR A 200 5.71 18.74 10.71
C THR A 200 6.24 17.75 9.68
N ALA A 201 5.40 16.82 9.20
CA ALA A 201 5.79 15.84 8.19
C ALA A 201 6.22 16.52 6.87
N ALA A 202 5.44 17.49 6.39
CA ALA A 202 5.76 18.24 5.17
C ALA A 202 7.07 19.02 5.32
N GLN A 203 7.23 19.74 6.43
CA GLN A 203 8.42 20.53 6.72
C GLN A 203 9.68 19.66 6.77
N VAL A 204 9.67 18.56 7.54
CA VAL A 204 10.81 17.65 7.67
C VAL A 204 11.15 17.00 6.32
N THR A 205 10.14 16.59 5.55
CA THR A 205 10.34 15.94 4.25
C THR A 205 10.97 16.89 3.24
N LEU A 206 10.43 18.10 3.11
CA LEU A 206 10.95 19.13 2.20
C LEU A 206 12.36 19.56 2.59
N ARG A 207 12.62 19.74 3.89
CA ARG A 207 13.97 20.03 4.42
C ARG A 207 14.96 18.90 4.07
N ALA A 208 14.57 17.65 4.29
CA ALA A 208 15.40 16.48 4.02
C ALA A 208 15.77 16.39 2.53
N ILE A 209 14.80 16.63 1.66
CA ILE A 209 14.97 16.66 0.21
C ILE A 209 15.94 17.78 -0.20
N SER A 210 15.69 19.02 0.21
CA SER A 210 16.60 20.16 -0.08
C SER A 210 18.03 19.83 0.35
N THR A 211 18.20 19.41 1.61
CA THR A 211 19.51 19.09 2.19
C THR A 211 20.23 17.98 1.41
N HIS A 212 19.49 16.98 0.91
CA HIS A 212 20.06 15.89 0.12
C HIS A 212 20.62 16.38 -1.23
N PHE A 213 19.87 17.25 -1.93
CA PHE A 213 20.31 17.78 -3.21
C PHE A 213 21.40 18.84 -3.08
N ASP A 214 21.37 19.65 -2.02
CA ASP A 214 22.44 20.62 -1.71
C ASP A 214 23.77 19.90 -1.44
N GLY A 215 23.72 18.75 -0.77
CA GLY A 215 24.90 17.93 -0.46
C GLY A 215 25.39 17.02 -1.59
N THR A 216 24.62 16.85 -2.67
CA THR A 216 24.88 15.85 -3.72
C THR A 216 25.08 16.51 -5.09
N SER A 217 26.32 16.63 -5.56
CA SER A 217 26.66 17.31 -6.82
C SER A 217 26.22 16.57 -8.10
N SER A 218 25.86 15.28 -8.02
CA SER A 218 25.43 14.49 -9.18
C SER A 218 24.33 13.48 -8.85
N SER A 219 23.10 13.97 -8.64
CA SER A 219 21.92 13.10 -8.51
C SER A 219 21.33 12.70 -9.86
N SER A 220 20.89 11.45 -9.96
CA SER A 220 20.12 10.94 -11.11
C SER A 220 18.65 11.39 -11.08
N LEU A 221 18.13 11.76 -9.91
CA LEU A 221 16.76 12.23 -9.73
C LEU A 221 16.62 13.65 -10.28
N LYS A 222 15.55 13.86 -11.06
CA LYS A 222 15.17 15.15 -11.66
C LYS A 222 13.81 15.62 -11.20
N ASN A 223 12.88 14.70 -10.95
CA ASN A 223 11.52 15.01 -10.53
C ASN A 223 11.18 14.31 -9.21
N ILE A 224 10.66 15.08 -8.26
CA ILE A 224 10.06 14.55 -7.03
C ILE A 224 8.60 14.93 -7.00
N TYR A 225 7.73 13.93 -6.88
CA TYR A 225 6.30 14.12 -6.81
C TYR A 225 5.80 13.89 -5.38
N PHE A 226 4.91 14.74 -4.90
CA PHE A 226 4.15 14.49 -3.68
C PHE A 226 2.72 14.13 -4.10
N LEU A 227 2.29 12.90 -3.82
CA LEU A 227 0.90 12.51 -4.06
C LEU A 227 0.06 13.02 -2.89
N LEU A 228 -0.78 14.00 -3.14
CA LEU A 228 -1.68 14.60 -2.17
C LEU A 228 -3.11 14.55 -2.73
N PHE A 229 -4.10 14.33 -1.88
CA PHE A 229 -5.50 14.22 -2.31
C PHE A 229 -6.43 15.17 -1.55
N ASP A 230 -6.12 15.51 -0.29
CA ASP A 230 -6.92 16.42 0.51
C ASP A 230 -6.40 17.87 0.42
N SER A 231 -7.32 18.82 0.34
CA SER A 231 -7.01 20.24 0.19
C SER A 231 -6.17 20.81 1.34
N GLU A 232 -6.32 20.28 2.56
CA GLU A 232 -5.54 20.69 3.72
C GLU A 232 -4.06 20.33 3.53
N SER A 233 -3.75 19.06 3.22
CA SER A 233 -2.37 18.64 2.95
C SER A 233 -1.77 19.39 1.76
N ILE A 234 -2.56 19.62 0.70
CA ILE A 234 -2.11 20.42 -0.46
C ILE A 234 -1.73 21.83 0.00
N GLY A 235 -2.59 22.50 0.77
CA GLY A 235 -2.31 23.84 1.31
C GLY A 235 -1.05 23.89 2.15
N ILE A 236 -0.85 22.90 3.03
CA ILE A 236 0.36 22.78 3.87
C ILE A 236 1.62 22.63 3.01
N TYR A 237 1.63 21.72 2.03
CA TYR A 237 2.80 21.52 1.18
C TYR A 237 3.11 22.77 0.33
N VAL A 238 2.09 23.44 -0.21
CA VAL A 238 2.27 24.71 -0.94
C VAL A 238 2.89 25.78 -0.03
N GLN A 239 2.39 25.92 1.20
CA GLN A 239 2.93 26.87 2.18
C GLN A 239 4.39 26.57 2.56
N GLU A 240 4.72 25.29 2.79
CA GLU A 240 6.09 24.91 3.16
C GLU A 240 7.06 25.00 1.96
N MET A 241 6.62 24.67 0.74
CA MET A 241 7.42 24.86 -0.47
C MET A 241 7.75 26.33 -0.72
N ALA A 242 6.79 27.23 -0.54
CA ALA A 242 7.01 28.68 -0.71
C ALA A 242 8.13 29.22 0.20
N LYS A 243 8.42 28.57 1.34
CA LYS A 243 9.53 28.94 2.23
C LYS A 243 10.89 28.52 1.70
N LEU A 244 10.94 27.48 0.86
CA LEU A 244 12.19 27.02 0.24
C LEU A 244 12.62 27.97 -0.89
N ASP A 245 11.68 28.52 -1.65
CA ASP A 245 11.97 29.45 -2.76
C ASP A 245 12.51 30.81 -2.28
N THR A 246 12.32 31.14 -1.00
CA THR A 246 12.81 32.40 -0.39
C THR A 246 14.25 32.33 0.13
N LYS A 247 14.93 31.18 0.01
CA LYS A 247 16.34 31.00 0.37
C LYS A 247 17.24 31.02 -0.86
#